data_AF-A0A9E4V849-F1
#
_entry.id   AF-A0A9E4V849-F1
#
_cell.length_a   1.000
_cell.length_b   1.000
_cell.length_c   1.000
_cell.angle_alpha   90.00
_cell.angle_beta   90.00
_cell.angle_gamma   90.00
#
_symmetry.space_group_name_H-M   'P 1'
#
loop_
_entity.id
_entity.type
_entity.pdbx_description
1 polymer ?
#
loop_
_entity_poly.entity_id
_entity_poly.type
_entity_poly.pdbx_seq_one_letter_code
_entity_poly.pdbx_strand_id
1 'polypeptide(L)'
;ISISMHECRDIEKVTANVHGALKPGGCFVISDFPFPETVEETRTVPARIMSGIQFFEALIDDQLLPTSDYVSLLKRHDFKDVDAFDITPVHAVTHGRK
;
A
#
# COMPACT_ATOMS: atom_id res chain seq x y z
N ILE A 1 3.47 1.04 15.25
CA ILE A 1 3.69 2.31 14.53
C ILE A 1 2.70 2.28 13.37
N SER A 2 1.80 3.26 13.28
CA SER A 2 0.93 3.41 12.10
C SER A 2 1.67 4.35 11.15
N ILE A 3 2.11 3.84 10.01
CA ILE A 3 2.74 4.62 8.94
C ILE A 3 1.79 4.49 7.76
N SER A 4 1.28 5.60 7.25
CA SER A 4 0.61 5.62 5.95
C SER A 4 1.67 5.37 4.88
N MET A 5 1.58 4.26 4.16
CA MET A 5 2.63 3.89 3.22
C MET A 5 2.63 4.77 1.97
N HIS A 6 1.47 5.28 1.55
CA HIS A 6 1.35 6.29 0.48
C HIS A 6 2.02 7.64 0.81
N GLU A 7 2.30 7.92 2.08
CA GLU A 7 3.02 9.13 2.51
C GLU A 7 4.55 8.91 2.54
N CYS A 8 5.04 7.72 2.20
CA CYS A 8 6.48 7.44 2.25
C CYS A 8 7.20 8.03 1.05
N ARG A 9 8.08 9.02 1.30
CA ARG A 9 8.94 9.61 0.27
C ARG A 9 9.95 8.60 -0.29
N ASP A 10 10.35 7.64 0.54
CA ASP A 10 11.20 6.51 0.16
C ASP A 10 10.59 5.22 0.74
N ILE A 11 9.63 4.68 0.00
CA ILE A 11 8.88 3.48 0.40
C ILE A 11 9.77 2.23 0.48
N GLU A 12 10.82 2.17 -0.34
CA GLU A 12 11.79 1.07 -0.35
C GLU A 12 12.62 1.07 0.94
N LYS A 13 13.16 2.23 1.35
CA LYS A 13 13.92 2.35 2.60
C LYS A 13 13.05 2.13 3.83
N VAL A 14 11.81 2.64 3.83
CA VAL A 14 10.86 2.40 4.93
C VAL A 14 10.59 0.90 5.06
N THR A 15 10.31 0.21 3.96
CA THR A 15 10.04 -1.23 3.95
C THR A 15 11.24 -2.04 4.44
N ALA A 16 12.45 -1.72 3.98
CA ALA A 16 13.69 -2.35 4.46
C ALA A 16 13.90 -2.14 5.97
N ASN A 17 13.64 -0.93 6.48
CA ASN A 17 13.76 -0.62 7.90
C ASN A 17 12.73 -1.38 8.74
N VAL A 18 11.48 -1.47 8.27
CA VAL A 18 10.43 -2.25 8.94
C VAL A 18 10.83 -3.73 8.97
N HIS A 19 11.24 -4.31 7.84
CA HIS A 19 11.73 -5.68 7.79
C HIS A 19 12.90 -5.89 8.75
N GLY A 20 13.90 -5.00 8.76
CA GLY A 20 15.03 -5.05 9.68
C GLY A 20 14.61 -5.04 11.16
N ALA A 21 13.63 -4.20 11.52
CA ALA A 21 13.15 -4.03 12.89
C ALA A 21 12.26 -5.16 13.41
N LEU A 22 11.61 -5.93 12.53
CA LEU A 22 10.76 -7.05 12.93
C LEU A 22 11.58 -8.21 13.51
N LYS A 23 11.05 -8.84 14.57
CA LYS A 23 11.53 -10.14 15.04
C LYS A 23 11.20 -11.23 14.00
N PRO A 24 11.93 -12.36 13.98
CA PRO A 24 11.54 -13.51 13.16
C PRO A 24 10.09 -13.92 13.43
N GLY A 25 9.30 -14.12 12.37
CA GLY A 25 7.88 -14.42 12.44
C GLY A 25 6.96 -13.21 12.63
N GLY A 26 7.51 -12.01 12.78
CA GLY A 26 6.76 -10.75 12.88
C GLY A 26 6.04 -10.40 11.58
N CYS A 27 4.93 -9.67 11.67
CA CYS A 27 4.09 -9.29 10.54
C CYS A 27 4.20 -7.79 10.26
N PHE A 28 4.32 -7.41 9.00
CA PHE A 28 4.08 -6.07 8.52
C PHE A 28 2.71 -6.01 7.85
N VAL A 29 1.87 -5.06 8.27
CA VAL A 29 0.53 -4.84 7.76
C VAL A 29 0.43 -3.40 7.25
N ILE A 30 0.05 -3.27 5.98
CA ILE A 30 -0.24 -2.02 5.29
C ILE A 30 -1.75 -1.94 5.14
N SER A 31 -2.37 -0.92 5.71
CA SER A 31 -3.81 -0.67 5.65
C SER A 31 -4.01 0.66 4.94
N ASP A 32 -4.43 0.62 3.68
CA ASP A 32 -4.34 1.78 2.79
C ASP A 32 -5.50 1.86 1.77
N PHE A 33 -5.57 2.98 1.05
CA PHE A 33 -6.55 3.27 0.01
C PHE A 33 -6.03 2.80 -1.35
N PRO A 34 -6.60 1.72 -1.94
CA PRO A 34 -6.07 1.15 -3.17
C PRO A 34 -6.37 2.07 -4.36
N PHE A 35 -5.32 2.51 -5.06
CA PHE A 35 -5.48 3.22 -6.33
C PHE A 35 -5.83 2.22 -7.46
N PRO A 36 -6.60 2.64 -8.50
CA PRO A 36 -6.93 1.75 -9.62
C PRO A 36 -5.68 1.20 -10.34
N GLU A 37 -5.70 -0.07 -10.70
CA GLU A 37 -4.62 -0.75 -11.43
C GLU A 37 -4.55 -0.28 -12.89
N THR A 38 -5.70 0.10 -13.45
CA THR A 38 -5.83 0.49 -14.85
C THR A 38 -6.61 1.78 -15.03
N VAL A 39 -6.39 2.45 -16.16
CA VAL A 39 -7.16 3.64 -16.54
C VAL A 39 -8.65 3.30 -16.67
N GLU A 40 -8.99 2.11 -17.14
CA GLU A 40 -10.37 1.66 -17.28
C GLU A 40 -11.09 1.59 -15.93
N GLU A 41 -10.42 1.10 -14.90
CA GLU A 41 -10.97 0.98 -13.54
C GLU A 41 -11.30 2.33 -12.91
N THR A 42 -10.63 3.42 -13.32
CA THR A 42 -10.95 4.80 -12.87
C THR A 42 -12.41 5.19 -13.12
N ARG A 43 -13.12 4.46 -13.98
CA ARG A 43 -14.53 4.72 -14.30
C ARG A 43 -15.51 4.21 -13.26
N THR A 44 -15.10 3.33 -12.34
CA THR A 44 -15.97 2.83 -11.26
C THR A 44 -16.21 3.90 -10.18
N VAL A 45 -17.30 3.78 -9.41
CA VAL A 45 -17.60 4.74 -8.34
C VAL A 45 -16.48 4.81 -7.28
N PRO A 46 -15.99 3.70 -6.71
CA PRO A 46 -14.89 3.74 -5.74
C PRO A 46 -13.63 4.38 -6.32
N ALA A 47 -13.26 4.02 -7.54
CA ALA A 47 -12.06 4.55 -8.19
C ALA A 47 -12.13 6.05 -8.48
N ARG A 48 -13.30 6.59 -8.79
CA ARG A 48 -13.50 8.05 -8.91
C ARG A 48 -13.27 8.77 -7.59
N ILE A 49 -13.69 8.18 -6.47
CA ILE A 49 -13.41 8.72 -5.14
C ILE A 49 -11.90 8.71 -4.90
N MET A 50 -11.23 7.58 -5.14
CA MET A 50 -9.76 7.47 -4.98
C MET A 50 -9.01 8.45 -5.89
N SER A 51 -9.48 8.67 -7.11
CA SER A 51 -8.92 9.68 -8.03
C SER A 51 -9.03 11.10 -7.47
N GLY A 52 -10.14 11.42 -6.79
CA GLY A 52 -10.30 12.70 -6.09
C GLY A 52 -9.37 12.85 -4.90
N ILE A 53 -9.18 11.78 -4.12
CA ILE A 53 -8.21 11.76 -3.01
C ILE A 53 -6.79 11.95 -3.55
N GLN A 54 -6.38 11.16 -4.55
CA GLN A 54 -5.06 11.26 -5.18
C GLN A 54 -4.75 12.66 -5.70
N PHE A 55 -5.75 13.37 -6.22
CA PHE A 55 -5.56 14.76 -6.64
C PHE A 55 -5.16 15.67 -5.47
N PHE A 56 -5.75 15.47 -4.28
CA PHE A 56 -5.36 16.17 -3.07
C PHE A 56 -3.98 15.71 -2.55
N GLU A 57 -3.74 14.40 -2.47
CA GLU A 57 -2.46 13.82 -2.02
C GLU A 57 -1.27 14.30 -2.85
N ALA A 58 -1.45 14.44 -4.17
CA ALA A 58 -0.43 14.96 -5.06
C ALA A 58 0.02 16.40 -4.73
N LEU A 59 -0.82 17.20 -4.03
CA LEU A 59 -0.46 18.55 -3.60
C LEU A 59 0.51 18.57 -2.41
N ILE A 60 0.61 17.45 -1.69
CA ILE A 60 1.47 17.29 -0.51
C ILE A 60 2.57 16.25 -0.73
N ASP A 61 2.81 15.88 -2.00
CA ASP A 61 3.83 14.92 -2.43
C ASP A 61 3.59 13.49 -1.89
N ASP A 62 2.32 13.13 -1.75
CA ASP A 62 1.88 11.79 -1.37
C ASP A 62 1.23 11.07 -2.57
N GLN A 63 1.33 9.73 -2.58
CA GLN A 63 0.91 8.92 -3.72
C GLN A 63 0.24 7.63 -3.28
N LEU A 64 -1.07 7.53 -3.53
CA LEU A 64 -1.79 6.27 -3.46
C LEU A 64 -1.27 5.33 -4.55
N LEU A 65 -1.12 4.06 -4.19
CA LEU A 65 -0.64 3.01 -5.08
C LEU A 65 -1.70 1.92 -5.23
N PRO A 66 -1.69 1.19 -6.35
CA PRO A 66 -2.47 -0.03 -6.46
C PRO A 66 -2.04 -1.08 -5.43
N THR A 67 -2.96 -1.96 -5.04
CA THR A 67 -2.67 -3.03 -4.09
C THR A 67 -1.53 -3.93 -4.60
N SER A 68 -1.45 -4.16 -5.91
CA SER A 68 -0.40 -4.98 -6.52
C SER A 68 1.01 -4.42 -6.29
N ASP A 69 1.15 -3.10 -6.15
CA ASP A 69 2.44 -2.44 -5.90
C ASP A 69 2.93 -2.72 -4.48
N TYR A 70 2.04 -2.67 -3.47
CA TYR A 70 2.40 -3.06 -2.10
C TYR A 70 2.74 -4.54 -1.99
N VAL A 71 1.98 -5.42 -2.65
CA VAL A 71 2.28 -6.87 -2.70
C VAL A 71 3.66 -7.10 -3.33
N SER A 72 3.94 -6.43 -4.43
CA SER A 72 5.22 -6.53 -5.13
C SER A 72 6.38 -5.98 -4.29
N LEU A 73 6.17 -4.86 -3.61
CA LEU A 73 7.12 -4.25 -2.68
C LEU A 73 7.48 -5.24 -1.56
N LEU A 74 6.50 -5.80 -0.85
CA LEU A 74 6.79 -6.75 0.24
C LEU A 74 7.54 -7.99 -0.26
N LYS A 75 7.17 -8.53 -1.43
CA LYS A 75 7.87 -9.67 -2.03
C LYS A 75 9.35 -9.34 -2.35
N ARG A 76 9.65 -8.12 -2.83
CA ARG A 76 11.03 -7.67 -3.10
C ARG A 76 11.86 -7.49 -1.83
N HIS A 77 11.22 -7.23 -0.69
CA HIS A 77 11.87 -7.08 0.62
C HIS A 77 11.85 -8.36 1.47
N ASP A 78 11.82 -9.51 0.80
CA ASP A 78 11.94 -10.84 1.41
C ASP A 78 10.82 -11.28 2.37
N PHE A 79 9.74 -10.51 2.51
CA PHE A 79 8.57 -10.94 3.27
C PHE A 79 7.96 -12.23 2.66
N LYS A 80 7.51 -13.12 3.53
CA LYS A 80 6.83 -14.39 3.24
C LYS A 80 5.32 -14.26 3.47
N ASP A 81 4.56 -15.21 2.95
CA ASP A 81 3.09 -15.25 3.08
C ASP A 81 2.42 -13.91 2.72
N VAL A 82 2.93 -13.28 1.64
CA VAL A 82 2.44 -11.98 1.20
C VAL A 82 1.10 -12.14 0.52
N ASP A 83 0.08 -11.50 1.09
CA ASP A 83 -1.29 -11.52 0.59
C ASP A 83 -1.97 -10.16 0.81
N ALA A 84 -3.11 -9.97 0.16
CA ALA A 84 -3.93 -8.79 0.32
C ALA A 84 -5.42 -9.11 0.25
N PHE A 85 -6.24 -8.32 0.95
CA PHE A 85 -7.70 -8.44 0.92
C PHE A 85 -8.37 -7.08 1.09
N ASP A 86 -9.54 -6.93 0.48
CA ASP A 86 -10.35 -5.72 0.59
C ASP A 86 -11.17 -5.74 1.88
N ILE A 87 -11.13 -4.67 2.66
CA ILE A 87 -12.08 -4.41 3.76
C ILE A 87 -13.34 -3.77 3.18
N THR A 88 -13.15 -2.82 2.27
CA THR A 88 -14.22 -2.13 1.52
C THR A 88 -13.73 -1.85 0.09
N PRO A 89 -14.61 -1.44 -0.84
CA PRO A 89 -14.18 -1.04 -2.18
C PRO A 89 -13.20 0.15 -2.23
N VAL A 90 -12.94 0.83 -1.12
CA VAL A 90 -12.00 1.96 -1.01
C VAL A 90 -10.92 1.73 0.05
N HIS A 91 -10.79 0.52 0.60
CA HIS A 91 -9.83 0.23 1.67
C HIS A 91 -9.38 -1.22 1.59
N ALA A 92 -8.09 -1.42 1.39
CA ALA A 92 -7.46 -2.74 1.32
C ALA A 92 -6.39 -2.90 2.40
N VAL A 93 -6.12 -4.16 2.75
CA VAL A 93 -5.00 -4.54 3.61
C VAL A 93 -4.05 -5.41 2.81
N THR A 94 -2.77 -5.08 2.84
CA THR A 94 -1.67 -5.93 2.37
C THR A 94 -0.81 -6.33 3.56
N HIS A 95 -0.39 -7.58 3.64
CA HIS A 95 0.48 -8.02 4.73
C HIS A 95 1.56 -8.99 4.29
N GLY A 96 2.62 -9.11 5.09
CA GLY A 96 3.70 -10.07 4.90
C GLY A 96 4.43 -10.38 6.21
N ARG A 97 5.03 -11.57 6.29
CA ARG A 97 5.75 -12.06 7.47
C ARG A 97 7.26 -12.06 7.24
N LYS A 98 8.05 -11.72 8.25
CA LYS A 98 9.51 -11.90 8.25
C LYS A 98 9.91 -13.33 8.57
#